data_AF-A0A2R4X2H2-F1
#
_entry.id   AF-A0A2R4X2H2-F1
#
_cell.length_a   1.000
_cell.length_b   1.000
_cell.length_c   1.000
_cell.angle_alpha   90.00
_cell.angle_beta   90.00
_cell.angle_gamma   90.00
#
_symmetry.space_group_name_H-M   'P 1'
#
loop_
_entity.id
_entity.type
_entity.pdbx_description
1 polymer ?
#
loop_
_entity_poly.entity_id
_entity_poly.type
_entity_poly.pdbx_seq_one_letter_code
_entity_poly.pdbx_strand_id
1 'polypeptide(L)' 'MGTYTVAGTYEDRAGDRSFETAIDAPNADVATERAFATMGSRHGLKRTEMTVDTVEEAAQ' A
#
# COMPACT_ATOMS: atom_id res chain seq x y z
N MET A 1 -14.82 -10.49 -2.30
CA MET A 1 -14.37 -9.08 -2.36
C MET A 1 -14.37 -8.59 -0.94
N GLY A 2 -13.27 -8.02 -0.50
CA GLY A 2 -13.07 -7.57 0.88
C GLY A 2 -12.21 -6.32 0.90
N THR A 3 -12.13 -5.70 2.07
CA THR A 3 -11.26 -4.55 2.32
C THR A 3 -9.99 -5.06 2.98
N TYR A 4 -8.84 -4.61 2.49
CA TYR A 4 -7.53 -4.97 3.02
C TYR A 4 -6.82 -3.73 3.53
N THR A 5 -6.24 -3.81 4.71
CA THR A 5 -5.32 -2.81 5.23
C THR A 5 -3.92 -3.20 4.75
N VAL A 6 -3.35 -2.36 3.89
CA VAL A 6 -1.98 -2.52 3.38
C VAL A 6 -1.09 -1.51 4.08
N ALA A 7 -0.08 -2.00 4.79
CA ALA A 7 0.91 -1.18 5.47
C ALA A 7 2.31 -1.42 4.88
N GLY A 8 3.10 -0.36 4.85
CA GLY A 8 4.44 -0.42 4.27
C GLY A 8 5.26 0.82 4.55
N THR A 9 6.38 0.94 3.85
CA THR A 9 7.31 2.06 3.93
C THR A 9 7.64 2.59 2.54
N TYR A 10 7.97 3.88 2.45
CA TYR A 10 8.43 4.50 1.21
C TYR A 10 9.55 5.51 1.48
N GLU A 11 10.42 5.69 0.49
CA GLU A 11 11.50 6.68 0.55
C GLU A 11 10.95 8.07 0.21
N ASP A 12 11.07 9.01 1.16
CA ASP A 12 10.80 10.44 0.95
C ASP A 12 12.13 11.21 0.96
N ARG A 13 12.10 12.49 0.57
CA ARG A 13 13.26 13.37 0.58
C ARG A 13 13.94 13.50 1.94
N ALA A 14 13.20 13.25 3.03
CA ALA A 14 13.69 13.33 4.40
C ALA A 14 14.08 11.96 5.00
N GLY A 15 13.90 10.86 4.26
CA GLY A 15 14.13 9.49 4.71
C GLY A 15 12.87 8.61 4.59
N ASP A 16 12.97 7.37 5.09
CA ASP A 16 11.89 6.40 5.04
C ASP A 16 10.69 6.82 5.89
N ARG A 17 9.48 6.68 5.34
CA ARG A 17 8.21 6.97 6.02
C ARG A 17 7.27 5.79 5.87
N SER A 18 6.54 5.48 6.94
CA SER A 18 5.49 4.47 6.88
C SER A 18 4.22 5.00 6.22
N PHE A 19 3.47 4.10 5.61
CA PHE A 19 2.12 4.34 5.12
C PHE A 19 1.21 3.19 5.53
N GLU A 20 -0.08 3.51 5.63
CA GLU A 20 -1.16 2.55 5.79
C GLU A 20 -2.32 3.01 4.90
N THR A 21 -2.92 2.08 4.15
CA THR A 21 -4.06 2.38 3.30
C THR A 21 -5.04 1.21 3.27
N ALA A 22 -6.33 1.54 3.36
CA ALA A 22 -7.41 0.59 3.13
C ALA A 22 -7.68 0.48 1.62
N ILE A 23 -7.75 -0.75 1.11
CA ILE A 23 -7.94 -1.06 -0.31
C ILE A 23 -9.00 -2.14 -0.46
N ASP A 24 -10.05 -1.84 -1.22
CA ASP A 24 -10.99 -2.87 -1.66
C ASP A 24 -10.36 -3.72 -2.76
N ALA A 25 -10.35 -5.04 -2.58
CA ALA A 25 -9.78 -5.98 -3.53
C ALA A 25 -10.47 -7.35 -3.49
N PRO A 26 -10.35 -8.15 -4.56
CA PRO A 26 -10.78 -9.54 -4.56
C PRO A 26 -9.87 -10.46 -3.72
N ASN A 27 -8.60 -10.09 -3.50
CA ASN A 27 -7.61 -10.83 -2.72
C ASN A 27 -6.43 -9.91 -2.31
N ALA A 28 -5.52 -10.43 -1.49
CA ALA A 28 -4.35 -9.71 -0.97
C ALA A 28 -3.35 -9.27 -2.06
N ASP A 29 -3.15 -10.08 -3.10
CA ASP A 29 -2.25 -9.72 -4.22
C ASP A 29 -2.75 -8.47 -4.96
N VAL A 30 -4.06 -8.44 -5.27
CA VAL A 30 -4.69 -7.29 -5.92
C VAL A 30 -4.74 -6.09 -4.97
N ALA A 31 -4.87 -6.30 -3.65
CA ALA A 31 -4.78 -5.23 -2.67
C ALA A 31 -3.40 -4.55 -2.70
N THR A 32 -2.34 -5.35 -2.77
CA THR A 32 -0.95 -4.88 -2.86
C THR A 32 -0.71 -4.08 -4.13
N GLU A 33 -1.13 -4.59 -5.29
CA GLU A 33 -1.02 -3.88 -6.57
C GLU A 33 -1.73 -2.52 -6.53
N ARG A 34 -2.94 -2.48 -5.98
CA ARG A 34 -3.73 -1.26 -5.84
C ARG A 34 -3.14 -0.29 -4.82
N ALA A 35 -2.50 -0.78 -3.76
CA ALA A 35 -1.78 0.06 -2.80
C ALA A 35 -0.62 0.80 -3.50
N PHE A 36 0.19 0.09 -4.30
CA PHE A 36 1.25 0.71 -5.10
C PHE A 36 0.70 1.76 -6.07
N ALA A 37 -0.38 1.44 -6.80
CA ALA A 37 -1.00 2.38 -7.73
C ALA A 37 -1.56 3.63 -7.02
N THR A 38 -2.17 3.44 -5.84
CA THR A 38 -2.74 4.53 -5.03
C THR A 38 -1.66 5.45 -4.50
N MET A 39 -0.60 4.88 -3.90
CA MET A 39 0.54 5.63 -3.38
C MET A 39 1.29 6.35 -4.50
N GLY A 40 1.52 5.68 -5.64
CA GLY A 40 2.14 6.30 -6.81
C GLY A 40 1.32 7.45 -7.39
N SER A 41 -0.01 7.30 -7.48
CA SER A 41 -0.88 8.36 -8.01
C SER A 41 -1.01 9.56 -7.07
N ARG A 42 -1.03 9.34 -5.74
CA ARG A 42 -1.24 10.42 -4.76
C ARG A 42 0.06 11.15 -4.41
N HIS A 43 1.18 10.44 -4.37
CA HIS A 43 2.46 10.94 -3.87
C HIS A 43 3.57 10.99 -4.92
N GLY A 44 3.33 10.50 -6.14
CA GLY A 44 4.33 10.47 -7.21
C GLY A 44 5.44 9.44 -7.00
N LEU A 45 5.21 8.47 -6.12
CA LEU A 45 6.20 7.44 -5.74
C LEU A 45 6.30 6.35 -6.81
N LYS A 46 7.52 5.90 -7.11
CA LYS A 46 7.75 4.71 -7.93
C LYS A 46 7.60 3.45 -7.08
N ARG A 47 7.24 2.35 -7.72
CA ARG A 47 7.14 1.04 -7.06
C ARG A 47 8.44 0.57 -6.41
N THR A 48 9.57 0.98 -6.96
CA THR A 48 10.90 0.68 -6.41
C THR A 48 11.25 1.51 -5.16
N GLU A 49 10.52 2.60 -4.91
CA GLU A 49 10.71 3.49 -3.76
C GLU A 49 9.75 3.14 -2.62
N MET A 50 9.02 2.01 -2.74
CA MET A 50 8.02 1.55 -1.79
C MET A 50 8.22 0.08 -1.45
N THR A 51 8.03 -0.28 -0.19
CA THR A 51 8.02 -1.65 0.31
C THR A 51 6.70 -1.89 1.03
N VAL A 52 6.04 -3.01 0.73
CA VAL A 52 4.85 -3.45 1.45
C VAL A 52 5.28 -4.46 2.49
N ASP A 53 5.00 -4.16 3.76
CA ASP A 53 5.42 -4.95 4.90
C ASP A 53 4.30 -5.88 5.38
N THR A 54 3.04 -5.44 5.30
CA THR A 54 1.90 -6.19 5.83
C THR A 54 0.64 -5.96 4.99
N VAL A 55 -0.12 -7.03 4.79
CA VAL A 55 -1.42 -7.00 4.12
C VAL A 55 -2.38 -7.82 4.96
N GLU A 56 -3.30 -7.14 5.65
CA GLU A 56 -4.30 -7.77 6.49
C GLU A 56 -5.67 -7.56 5.90
N GLU A 57 -6.48 -8.62 5.83
CA GLU A 57 -7.89 -8.47 5.52
C GLU A 57 -8.55 -7.79 6.73
N ALA A 58 -9.21 -6.66 6.50
CA ALA A 58 -9.96 -5.98 7.55
C ALA A 58 -11.08 -6.93 8.00
N ALA A 59 -10.92 -7.49 9.20
CA ALA A 59 -11.95 -8.31 9.81
C ALA A 59 -13.21 -7.44 9.98
N GLN A 60 -14.27 -7.80 9.26
CA GLN A 60 -15.60 -7.20 9.39
C GLN A 60 -16.24 -7.57 10.73
#